data_AF-A0A9P7CDL1-F1
#
_entry.id   AF-A0A9P7CDL1-F1
#
_cell.length_a   1.000
_cell.length_b   1.000
_cell.length_c   1.000
_cell.angle_alpha   90.00
_cell.angle_beta   90.00
_cell.angle_gamma   90.00
#
_symmetry.space_group_name_H-M   'P 1'
#
loop_
_entity.id
_entity.type
_entity.pdbx_description
1 polymer ?
#
loop_
_entity_poly.entity_id
_entity_poly.type
_entity_poly.pdbx_seq_one_letter_code
_entity_poly.pdbx_strand_id
1 'polypeptide(L)'
;MKFREYEDEKGKLEWLIRKEGCMHCSDPGCLKACPSPGAIIQYANGIVDFQEENCIGCGYCVTGCPFDVPRISKKDHKAYKCTLCSDRVAVGQEPACVKTCPTGAITFGSKQAMTEHAAGRVEDLKSRGYENAGLYDPQGVGGTHVMYVLQHVDKPELYADLPKDPRISPMVEVWKGVAKPLGVLAIAATAFVGFLHYIGIGRNTVNDEEEEEAEHEAKKIEEEQRP
;
A
#
# COMPACT_ATOMS: atom_id res chain seq x y z
N MET A 1 -5.31 -3.42 20.28
CA MET A 1 -5.73 -2.14 20.88
C MET A 1 -4.49 -1.30 21.07
N LYS A 2 -4.57 0.01 20.83
CA LYS A 2 -3.54 0.98 21.16
C LYS A 2 -4.13 1.98 22.13
N PHE A 3 -3.29 2.55 23.00
CA PHE A 3 -3.71 3.62 23.89
C PHE A 3 -2.64 4.71 23.96
N ARG A 4 -3.06 5.92 24.30
CA ARG A 4 -2.19 7.06 24.58
C ARG A 4 -2.82 7.90 25.70
N GLU A 5 -1.98 8.36 26.61
CA GLU A 5 -2.34 9.38 27.58
C GLU A 5 -2.15 10.75 26.94
N TYR A 6 -3.15 11.62 27.07
CA TYR A 6 -3.15 12.97 26.53
C TYR A 6 -3.65 13.92 27.61
N GLU A 7 -2.93 15.00 27.86
CA GLU A 7 -3.39 16.06 28.76
C GLU A 7 -3.82 17.27 27.93
N ASP A 8 -5.06 17.73 28.16
CA ASP A 8 -5.58 18.90 27.46
C ASP A 8 -5.00 20.21 28.01
N GLU A 9 -5.31 21.33 27.35
CA GLU A 9 -4.84 22.66 27.74
C GLU A 9 -5.33 23.11 29.14
N LYS A 10 -6.33 22.41 29.70
CA LYS A 10 -6.91 22.67 31.03
C LYS A 10 -6.33 21.73 32.10
N GLY A 11 -5.34 20.92 31.76
CA GLY A 11 -4.72 19.95 32.68
C GLY A 11 -5.56 18.70 32.93
N LYS A 12 -6.56 18.42 32.07
CA LYS A 12 -7.36 17.21 32.18
C LYS A 12 -6.67 16.07 31.42
N LEU A 13 -6.34 15.02 32.17
CA LEU A 13 -5.84 13.77 31.60
C LEU A 13 -6.96 12.99 30.92
N GLU A 14 -6.73 12.59 29.68
CA GLU A 14 -7.58 11.73 28.87
C GLU A 14 -6.81 10.47 28.45
N TRP A 15 -7.49 9.32 28.59
CA TRP A 15 -6.97 8.05 28.10
C TRP A 15 -7.62 7.69 26.76
N LEU A 16 -6.91 7.93 25.67
CA LEU A 16 -7.41 7.73 24.32
C LEU A 16 -7.08 6.31 23.86
N ILE A 17 -8.11 5.47 23.75
CA ILE A 17 -7.98 4.05 23.40
C ILE A 17 -8.58 3.82 22.01
N ARG A 18 -7.80 3.24 21.09
CA ARG A 18 -8.23 2.94 19.72
C ARG A 18 -8.03 1.46 19.39
N LYS A 19 -9.03 0.85 18.75
CA LYS A 19 -8.84 -0.43 18.07
C LYS A 19 -8.06 -0.19 16.78
N GLU A 20 -6.90 -0.80 16.66
CA GLU A 20 -6.07 -0.72 15.44
C GLU A 20 -6.25 -1.98 14.59
N GLY A 21 -6.23 -1.79 13.27
CA GLY A 21 -6.35 -2.87 12.28
C GLY A 21 -6.48 -2.32 10.86
N CYS A 22 -6.84 -3.19 9.92
CA CYS A 22 -7.08 -2.80 8.54
C CYS A 22 -8.25 -1.82 8.42
N MET A 23 -8.06 -0.77 7.63
CA MET A 23 -9.08 0.23 7.35
C MET A 23 -10.02 -0.19 6.20
N HIS A 24 -9.70 -1.26 5.46
CA HIS A 24 -10.44 -1.70 4.27
C HIS A 24 -10.75 -0.51 3.34
N CYS A 25 -9.70 0.18 2.90
CA CYS A 25 -9.78 1.39 2.09
C CYS A 25 -10.56 1.16 0.80
N SER A 26 -11.30 2.16 0.33
CA SER A 26 -11.92 2.15 -0.99
C SER A 26 -10.87 2.12 -2.10
N ASP A 27 -9.76 2.83 -1.90
CA ASP A 27 -8.58 2.81 -2.76
C ASP A 27 -7.37 2.19 -2.01
N PRO A 28 -7.25 0.85 -1.99
CA PRO A 28 -6.26 0.15 -1.18
C PRO A 28 -4.84 0.25 -1.76
N GLY A 29 -3.98 1.05 -1.13
CA GLY A 29 -2.56 1.12 -1.49
C GLY A 29 -1.80 -0.20 -1.43
N CYS A 30 -2.20 -1.10 -0.52
CA CYS A 30 -1.63 -2.46 -0.46
C CYS A 30 -1.90 -3.27 -1.75
N LEU A 31 -3.10 -3.15 -2.33
CA LEU A 31 -3.47 -3.79 -3.59
C LEU A 31 -2.68 -3.17 -4.75
N LYS A 32 -2.64 -1.83 -4.86
CA LYS A 32 -1.86 -1.13 -5.92
C LYS A 32 -0.37 -1.49 -5.90
N ALA A 33 0.22 -1.62 -4.71
CA ALA A 33 1.64 -1.92 -4.56
C ALA A 33 1.98 -3.39 -4.89
N CYS A 34 1.04 -4.32 -4.69
CA CYS A 34 1.27 -5.75 -4.85
C CYS A 34 1.66 -6.10 -6.30
N PRO A 35 2.77 -6.80 -6.52
CA PRO A 35 3.17 -7.22 -7.87
C PRO A 35 2.58 -8.57 -8.28
N SER A 36 2.04 -9.35 -7.33
CA SER A 36 1.52 -10.68 -7.60
C SER A 36 0.03 -10.63 -7.95
N PRO A 37 -0.37 -11.05 -9.17
CA PRO A 37 -1.77 -11.06 -9.58
C PRO A 37 -2.64 -11.89 -8.63
N GLY A 38 -3.80 -11.36 -8.26
CA GLY A 38 -4.79 -12.07 -7.44
C GLY A 38 -4.38 -12.29 -5.97
N ALA A 39 -3.22 -11.84 -5.51
CA ALA A 39 -2.80 -11.99 -4.11
C ALA A 39 -3.53 -11.06 -3.14
N ILE A 40 -4.06 -9.94 -3.65
CA ILE A 40 -4.88 -9.01 -2.89
C ILE A 40 -6.08 -8.65 -3.75
N ILE A 41 -7.27 -8.78 -3.19
CA ILE A 41 -8.53 -8.52 -3.87
C ILE A 41 -9.38 -7.54 -3.06
N GLN A 42 -10.32 -6.90 -3.73
CA GLN A 42 -11.34 -6.08 -3.12
C GLN A 42 -12.71 -6.60 -3.57
N TYR A 43 -13.53 -7.04 -2.62
CA TYR A 43 -14.90 -7.46 -2.88
C TYR A 43 -15.81 -6.26 -3.15
N ALA A 44 -16.95 -6.49 -3.80
CA ALA A 44 -17.92 -5.44 -4.12
C ALA A 44 -18.51 -4.73 -2.89
N ASN A 45 -18.51 -5.40 -1.72
CA ASN A 45 -18.92 -4.81 -0.44
C ASN A 45 -17.82 -4.00 0.26
N GLY A 46 -16.66 -3.80 -0.39
CA GLY A 46 -15.55 -3.00 0.12
C GLY A 46 -14.51 -3.76 0.93
N ILE A 47 -14.71 -5.05 1.21
CA ILE A 47 -13.72 -5.86 1.92
C ILE A 47 -12.47 -6.03 1.05
N VAL A 48 -11.35 -5.48 1.51
CA VAL A 48 -10.02 -5.82 0.99
C VAL A 48 -9.51 -7.08 1.69
N ASP A 49 -9.15 -8.13 0.95
CA ASP A 49 -8.69 -9.41 1.49
C ASP A 49 -7.47 -9.96 0.75
N PHE A 50 -6.72 -10.85 1.40
CA PHE A 50 -5.49 -11.42 0.87
C PHE A 50 -5.72 -12.89 0.49
N GLN A 51 -5.35 -13.27 -0.73
CA GLN A 51 -5.36 -14.66 -1.21
C GLN A 51 -3.96 -15.24 -1.03
N GLU A 52 -3.77 -16.00 0.04
CA GLU A 52 -2.47 -16.50 0.45
C GLU A 52 -1.80 -17.40 -0.59
N GLU A 53 -2.56 -18.11 -1.42
CA GLU A 53 -2.05 -18.97 -2.49
C GLU A 53 -1.23 -18.21 -3.54
N ASN A 54 -1.56 -16.93 -3.77
CA ASN A 54 -0.88 -16.07 -4.75
C ASN A 54 0.20 -15.18 -4.09
N CYS A 55 0.32 -15.21 -2.76
CA CYS A 55 1.26 -14.36 -2.03
C CYS A 55 2.70 -14.85 -2.17
N ILE A 56 3.58 -13.99 -2.68
CA ILE A 56 5.02 -14.27 -2.86
C ILE A 56 5.91 -13.70 -1.75
N GLY A 57 5.34 -13.12 -0.68
CA GLY A 57 6.10 -12.64 0.48
C GLY A 57 6.98 -11.41 0.27
N CYS A 58 6.86 -10.68 -0.85
CA CYS A 58 7.74 -9.55 -1.19
C CYS A 58 7.66 -8.32 -0.25
N GLY A 59 6.63 -8.20 0.59
CA GLY A 59 6.48 -7.08 1.53
C GLY A 59 6.01 -5.74 0.94
N TYR A 60 5.80 -5.62 -0.37
CA TYR A 60 5.37 -4.35 -0.99
C TYR A 60 4.01 -3.85 -0.46
N CYS A 61 3.13 -4.75 -0.03
CA CYS A 61 1.87 -4.38 0.61
C CYS A 61 2.06 -3.65 1.94
N VAL A 62 3.16 -3.90 2.67
CA VAL A 62 3.51 -3.21 3.91
C VAL A 62 3.85 -1.75 3.59
N THR A 63 4.80 -1.52 2.69
CA THR A 63 5.20 -0.17 2.24
C THR A 63 4.07 0.58 1.55
N GLY A 64 3.21 -0.12 0.81
CA GLY A 64 2.08 0.48 0.10
C GLY A 64 0.90 0.85 1.00
N CYS A 65 0.85 0.39 2.25
CA CYS A 65 -0.26 0.66 3.15
C CYS A 65 -0.04 1.99 3.92
N PRO A 66 -0.88 3.03 3.73
CA PRO A 66 -0.73 4.30 4.45
C PRO A 66 -0.93 4.20 5.97
N PHE A 67 -1.43 3.05 6.44
CA PHE A 67 -1.74 2.77 7.85
C PHE A 67 -0.79 1.75 8.47
N ASP A 68 0.24 1.29 7.74
CA ASP A 68 1.16 0.24 8.19
C ASP A 68 0.47 -0.98 8.82
N VAL A 69 -0.49 -1.58 8.10
CA VAL A 69 -1.29 -2.70 8.62
C VAL A 69 -0.74 -4.08 8.27
N PRO A 70 -0.39 -4.40 7.00
CA PRO A 70 0.03 -5.75 6.65
C PRO A 70 1.25 -6.19 7.45
N ARG A 71 1.27 -7.47 7.86
CA ARG A 71 2.41 -8.08 8.55
C ARG A 71 2.80 -9.36 7.83
N ILE A 72 4.11 -9.58 7.66
CA ILE A 72 4.63 -10.81 7.04
C ILE A 72 4.84 -11.86 8.13
N SER A 73 4.23 -13.01 7.95
CA SER A 73 4.42 -14.18 8.81
C SER A 73 5.84 -14.73 8.63
N LYS A 74 6.51 -15.03 9.74
CA LYS A 74 7.82 -15.68 9.73
C LYS A 74 7.75 -17.17 9.44
N LYS A 75 6.55 -17.77 9.46
CA LYS A 75 6.34 -19.22 9.34
C LYS A 75 6.24 -19.66 7.88
N ASP A 76 5.49 -18.92 7.07
CA ASP A 76 5.15 -19.24 5.69
C ASP A 76 5.47 -18.11 4.72
N HIS A 77 6.06 -17.01 5.21
CA HIS A 77 6.44 -15.83 4.44
C HIS A 77 5.28 -15.17 3.69
N LYS A 78 4.04 -15.35 4.17
CA LYS A 78 2.85 -14.72 3.60
C LYS A 78 2.43 -13.48 4.39
N ALA A 79 1.75 -12.56 3.72
CA ALA A 79 1.21 -11.37 4.36
C ALA A 79 -0.15 -11.67 5.00
N TYR A 80 -0.42 -11.13 6.18
CA TYR A 80 -1.69 -11.25 6.90
C TYR A 80 -2.14 -9.91 7.46
N LYS A 81 -3.46 -9.77 7.66
CA LYS A 81 -4.12 -8.63 8.29
C LYS A 81 -5.58 -9.00 8.64
N CYS A 82 -6.32 -8.03 9.19
CA CYS A 82 -7.78 -8.14 9.32
C CYS A 82 -8.45 -8.39 7.96
N THR A 83 -9.37 -9.36 7.93
CA THR A 83 -10.17 -9.78 6.76
C THR A 83 -11.60 -9.20 6.77
N LEU A 84 -11.90 -8.34 7.75
CA LEU A 84 -13.26 -7.92 8.12
C LEU A 84 -14.19 -9.12 8.42
N CYS A 85 -13.62 -10.27 8.80
CA CYS A 85 -14.34 -11.54 8.92
C CYS A 85 -15.14 -11.86 7.65
N SER A 86 -14.49 -11.78 6.49
CA SER A 86 -15.08 -12.08 5.18
C SER A 86 -15.87 -13.39 5.17
N ASP A 87 -15.36 -14.43 5.84
CA ASP A 87 -16.00 -15.72 6.08
C ASP A 87 -17.37 -15.60 6.79
N ARG A 88 -17.48 -14.76 7.81
CA ARG A 88 -18.72 -14.54 8.57
C ARG A 88 -19.68 -13.64 7.80
N VAL A 89 -19.16 -12.55 7.23
CA VAL A 89 -19.95 -11.56 6.49
C VAL A 89 -20.57 -12.19 5.24
N ALA A 90 -19.87 -13.10 4.57
CA ALA A 90 -20.38 -13.81 3.39
C ALA A 90 -21.65 -14.64 3.68
N VAL A 91 -21.85 -15.07 4.93
CA VAL A 91 -23.03 -15.83 5.37
C VAL A 91 -23.98 -15.00 6.25
N GLY A 92 -23.90 -13.67 6.15
CA GLY A 92 -24.82 -12.74 6.83
C GLY A 92 -24.58 -12.56 8.33
N GLN A 93 -23.42 -12.96 8.85
CA GLN A 93 -23.05 -12.72 10.24
C GLN A 93 -22.13 -11.51 10.38
N GLU A 94 -22.27 -10.75 11.48
CA GLU A 94 -21.34 -9.66 11.77
C GLU A 94 -19.93 -10.17 12.16
N PRO A 95 -18.89 -9.32 12.01
CA PRO A 95 -17.53 -9.66 12.43
C PRO A 95 -17.43 -10.04 13.90
N ALA A 96 -16.52 -10.97 14.23
CA ALA A 96 -16.38 -11.47 15.60
C ALA A 96 -16.03 -10.35 16.62
N CYS A 97 -15.16 -9.42 16.23
CA CYS A 97 -14.80 -8.27 17.08
C CYS A 97 -15.96 -7.30 17.33
N VAL A 98 -16.94 -7.25 16.43
CA VAL A 98 -18.18 -6.47 16.60
C VAL A 98 -19.07 -7.20 17.60
N LYS A 99 -19.38 -8.48 17.34
CA LYS A 99 -20.25 -9.31 18.17
C LYS A 99 -19.81 -9.38 19.64
N THR A 100 -18.50 -9.40 19.89
CA THR A 100 -17.96 -9.53 21.25
C THR A 100 -17.83 -8.19 21.99
N CYS A 101 -18.05 -7.04 21.34
CA CYS A 101 -17.77 -5.75 21.95
C CYS A 101 -18.77 -5.45 23.08
N PRO A 102 -18.34 -5.46 24.36
CA PRO A 102 -19.28 -5.42 25.48
C PRO A 102 -19.96 -4.06 25.64
N THR A 103 -19.28 -2.98 25.24
CA THR A 103 -19.77 -1.61 25.37
C THR A 103 -20.51 -1.12 24.12
N GLY A 104 -20.56 -1.92 23.04
CA GLY A 104 -21.09 -1.48 21.76
C GLY A 104 -20.25 -0.40 21.08
N ALA A 105 -18.98 -0.23 21.45
CA ALA A 105 -18.08 0.75 20.82
C ALA A 105 -17.73 0.41 19.35
N ILE A 106 -17.94 -0.84 18.94
CA ILE A 106 -17.75 -1.30 17.57
C ILE A 106 -19.11 -1.72 17.03
N THR A 107 -19.57 -1.06 15.98
CA THR A 107 -20.82 -1.36 15.28
C THR A 107 -20.54 -1.77 13.83
N PHE A 108 -21.50 -2.43 13.18
CA PHE A 108 -21.36 -2.94 11.82
C PHE A 108 -22.66 -2.84 11.04
N GLY A 109 -22.56 -2.59 9.74
CA GLY A 109 -23.67 -2.47 8.82
C GLY A 109 -23.20 -1.98 7.46
N SER A 110 -24.14 -1.53 6.62
CA SER A 110 -23.78 -0.87 5.36
C SER A 110 -23.01 0.42 5.66
N LYS A 111 -22.08 0.81 4.76
CA LYS A 111 -21.29 2.03 4.95
C LYS A 111 -22.18 3.26 5.18
N GLN A 112 -23.26 3.39 4.42
CA GLN A 112 -24.24 4.46 4.59
C GLN A 112 -24.86 4.48 5.99
N ALA A 113 -25.40 3.35 6.46
CA ALA A 113 -26.01 3.26 7.78
C ALA A 113 -25.00 3.55 8.91
N MET A 114 -23.74 3.16 8.72
CA MET A 114 -22.67 3.44 9.68
C MET A 114 -22.25 4.92 9.68
N THR A 115 -22.24 5.59 8.52
CA THR A 115 -22.02 7.04 8.44
C THR A 115 -23.15 7.82 9.11
N GLU A 116 -24.40 7.41 8.91
CA GLU A 116 -25.57 8.00 9.59
C GLU A 116 -25.51 7.78 11.11
N HIS A 117 -25.19 6.56 11.55
CA HIS A 117 -25.00 6.24 12.97
C HIS A 117 -23.86 7.07 13.59
N ALA A 118 -22.76 7.25 12.87
CA ALA A 118 -21.64 8.06 13.30
C ALA A 118 -22.01 9.54 13.46
N ALA A 119 -22.84 10.08 12.56
CA ALA A 119 -23.31 11.47 12.66
C ALA A 119 -24.05 11.74 13.98
N GLY A 120 -24.97 10.86 14.37
CA GLY A 120 -25.66 10.97 15.66
C GLY A 120 -24.69 10.86 16.86
N ARG A 121 -23.68 10.00 16.77
CA ARG A 121 -22.66 9.89 17.82
C ARG A 121 -21.80 11.15 17.94
N VAL A 122 -21.47 11.78 16.82
CA VAL A 122 -20.71 13.04 16.77
C VAL A 122 -21.52 14.18 17.39
N GLU A 123 -22.81 14.29 17.09
CA GLU A 123 -23.70 15.28 17.73
C GLU A 123 -23.77 15.09 19.26
N ASP A 124 -23.91 13.85 19.72
CA ASP A 124 -23.88 13.54 21.15
C ASP A 124 -22.54 13.94 21.80
N LEU A 125 -21.40 13.70 21.14
CA LEU A 125 -20.09 14.14 21.65
C LEU A 125 -19.97 15.67 21.72
N LYS A 126 -20.42 16.36 20.68
CA LYS A 126 -20.41 17.83 20.64
C LYS A 126 -21.27 18.43 21.75
N SER A 127 -22.44 17.84 22.03
CA SER A 127 -23.30 18.30 23.14
C SER A 127 -22.66 18.13 24.53
N ARG A 128 -21.65 17.26 24.65
CA ARG A 128 -20.88 17.01 25.89
C ARG A 128 -19.59 17.85 25.97
N GLY A 129 -19.38 18.78 25.05
CA GLY A 129 -18.23 19.70 25.04
C GLY A 129 -17.04 19.26 24.20
N TYR A 130 -17.15 18.19 23.40
CA TYR A 130 -16.13 17.80 22.41
C TYR A 130 -16.39 18.51 21.08
N GLU A 131 -16.04 19.79 20.98
CA GLU A 131 -16.34 20.64 19.80
C GLU A 131 -15.74 20.08 18.50
N ASN A 132 -14.54 19.47 18.60
CA ASN A 132 -13.82 18.85 17.49
C ASN A 132 -14.16 17.37 17.28
N ALA A 133 -15.27 16.88 17.83
CA ALA A 133 -15.68 15.51 17.56
C ALA A 133 -16.09 15.34 16.09
N GLY A 134 -15.74 14.19 15.51
CA GLY A 134 -16.03 13.92 14.11
C GLY A 134 -15.78 12.50 13.67
N LEU A 135 -16.18 12.21 12.43
CA LEU A 135 -15.97 10.94 11.76
C LEU A 135 -14.64 10.97 11.00
N TYR A 136 -13.77 10.01 11.30
CA TYR A 136 -12.55 9.74 10.56
C TYR A 136 -12.86 8.74 9.44
N ASP A 137 -13.02 9.28 8.22
CA ASP A 137 -13.19 8.55 6.94
C ASP A 137 -12.32 9.23 5.85
N PRO A 138 -11.01 8.94 5.81
CA PRO A 138 -10.05 9.76 5.07
C PRO A 138 -10.20 9.63 3.55
N GLN A 139 -10.38 10.78 2.89
CA GLN A 139 -10.61 10.85 1.45
C GLN A 139 -9.35 10.61 0.61
N GLY A 140 -8.15 10.76 1.17
CA GLY A 140 -6.88 10.45 0.50
C GLY A 140 -6.72 8.98 0.07
N VAL A 141 -7.57 8.08 0.58
CA VAL A 141 -7.70 6.68 0.14
C VAL A 141 -9.11 6.34 -0.37
N GLY A 142 -9.87 7.35 -0.82
CA GLY A 142 -11.26 7.22 -1.28
C GLY A 142 -12.27 6.87 -0.19
N GLY A 143 -11.91 7.09 1.08
CA GLY A 143 -12.63 6.61 2.25
C GLY A 143 -12.30 5.18 2.63
N THR A 144 -12.88 4.72 3.74
CA THR A 144 -12.59 3.45 4.40
C THR A 144 -13.89 2.70 4.75
N HIS A 145 -13.81 1.37 4.88
CA HIS A 145 -14.91 0.51 5.34
C HIS A 145 -14.77 0.15 6.84
N VAL A 146 -13.71 0.64 7.48
CA VAL A 146 -13.61 0.77 8.94
C VAL A 146 -13.36 2.25 9.22
N MET A 147 -14.26 2.88 9.98
CA MET A 147 -14.23 4.30 10.31
C MET A 147 -14.20 4.47 11.83
N TYR A 148 -13.74 5.63 12.31
CA TYR A 148 -13.75 5.95 13.73
C TYR A 148 -14.58 7.20 14.00
N VAL A 149 -15.32 7.21 15.11
CA VAL A 149 -15.79 8.47 15.71
C VAL A 149 -14.77 8.88 16.75
N LEU A 150 -14.17 10.05 16.57
CA LEU A 150 -13.11 10.58 17.43
C LEU A 150 -13.65 11.79 18.19
N GLN A 151 -13.24 11.95 19.44
CA GLN A 151 -13.45 13.16 20.23
C GLN A 151 -12.63 14.34 19.70
N HIS A 152 -11.43 14.08 19.18
CA HIS A 152 -10.49 15.07 18.63
C HIS A 152 -10.13 14.71 17.19
N VAL A 153 -11.08 14.88 16.26
CA VAL A 153 -10.88 14.49 14.83
C VAL A 153 -9.87 15.40 14.12
N ASP A 154 -9.63 16.59 14.65
CA ASP A 154 -8.66 17.58 14.17
C ASP A 154 -7.21 17.17 14.44
N LYS A 155 -7.01 16.32 15.45
CA LYS A 155 -5.71 15.78 15.90
C LYS A 155 -5.77 14.24 16.02
N PRO A 156 -6.05 13.51 14.92
CA PRO A 156 -6.16 12.06 14.97
C PRO A 156 -4.87 11.38 15.47
N GLU A 157 -3.72 12.02 15.33
CA GLU A 157 -2.43 11.53 15.81
C GLU A 157 -2.43 11.26 17.33
N LEU A 158 -3.29 11.93 18.10
CA LEU A 158 -3.49 11.64 19.53
C LEU A 158 -3.94 10.19 19.78
N TYR A 159 -4.60 9.56 18.81
CA TYR A 159 -5.08 8.18 18.90
C TYR A 159 -4.01 7.19 18.43
N ALA A 160 -2.83 7.23 19.07
CA ALA A 160 -1.69 6.38 18.75
C ALA A 160 -1.27 6.45 17.26
N ASP A 161 -0.85 7.65 16.85
CA ASP A 161 -0.26 7.96 15.53
C ASP A 161 -1.17 7.60 14.35
N LEU A 162 -2.49 7.70 14.55
CA LEU A 162 -3.44 7.60 13.45
C LEU A 162 -3.17 8.76 12.46
N PRO A 163 -2.86 8.48 11.18
CA PRO A 163 -2.45 9.53 10.24
C PRO A 163 -3.57 10.55 10.00
N LYS A 164 -3.25 11.84 9.86
CA LYS A 164 -4.28 12.86 9.60
C LYS A 164 -4.82 12.89 8.19
N ASP A 165 -3.94 12.80 7.20
CA ASP A 165 -4.32 12.76 5.77
C ASP A 165 -3.60 11.58 5.07
N PRO A 166 -4.00 10.33 5.37
CA PRO A 166 -3.39 9.17 4.74
C PRO A 166 -3.75 9.11 3.26
N ARG A 167 -2.73 8.95 2.44
CA ARG A 167 -2.83 8.76 0.99
C ARG A 167 -1.79 7.77 0.53
N ILE A 168 -1.98 7.22 -0.66
CA ILE A 168 -0.98 6.35 -1.28
C ILE A 168 0.26 7.20 -1.59
N SER A 169 1.45 6.65 -1.35
CA SER A 169 2.70 7.38 -1.59
C SER A 169 2.81 7.78 -3.07
N PRO A 170 3.11 9.05 -3.40
CA PRO A 170 3.26 9.50 -4.79
C PRO A 170 4.31 8.69 -5.56
N MET A 171 5.36 8.22 -4.88
CA MET A 171 6.38 7.37 -5.50
C MET A 171 5.79 6.02 -5.95
N VAL A 172 4.89 5.44 -5.17
CA VAL A 172 4.20 4.18 -5.52
C VAL A 172 3.26 4.43 -6.70
N GLU A 173 2.55 5.56 -6.72
CA GLU A 173 1.66 5.94 -7.83
C GLU A 173 2.43 6.13 -9.14
N VAL A 174 3.57 6.82 -9.12
CA VAL A 174 4.42 7.00 -10.31
C VAL A 174 4.97 5.67 -10.80
N TRP A 175 5.55 4.88 -9.88
CA TRP A 175 6.19 3.60 -10.22
C TRP A 175 5.20 2.56 -10.75
N LYS A 176 4.02 2.45 -10.15
CA LYS A 176 2.98 1.50 -10.59
C LYS A 176 2.08 2.06 -11.70
N GLY A 177 2.06 3.37 -11.87
CA GLY A 177 1.34 4.08 -12.93
C GLY A 177 2.22 4.32 -14.16
N VAL A 178 2.56 5.58 -14.43
CA VAL A 178 3.16 6.04 -15.69
C VAL A 178 4.54 5.44 -16.01
N ALA A 179 5.34 5.09 -15.00
CA ALA A 179 6.67 4.55 -15.23
C ALA A 179 6.65 3.21 -15.97
N LYS A 180 5.63 2.38 -15.76
CA LYS A 180 5.50 1.07 -16.42
C LYS A 180 5.29 1.16 -17.94
N PRO A 181 4.26 1.85 -18.46
CA PRO A 181 4.06 1.96 -19.91
C PRO A 181 5.22 2.71 -20.58
N LEU A 182 5.79 3.73 -19.94
CA LEU A 182 6.98 4.41 -20.45
C LEU A 182 8.19 3.47 -20.54
N GLY A 183 8.41 2.63 -19.53
CA GLY A 183 9.47 1.62 -19.54
C GLY A 183 9.28 0.61 -20.68
N VAL A 184 8.06 0.12 -20.88
CA VAL A 184 7.74 -0.79 -22.00
C VAL A 184 7.98 -0.10 -23.36
N LEU A 185 7.56 1.15 -23.50
CA LEU A 185 7.77 1.94 -24.72
C LEU A 185 9.26 2.17 -24.99
N ALA A 186 10.05 2.48 -23.97
CA ALA A 186 11.49 2.65 -24.09
C ALA A 186 12.19 1.35 -24.51
N ILE A 187 11.79 0.21 -23.95
CA ILE A 187 12.30 -1.13 -24.34
C ILE A 187 11.95 -1.41 -25.81
N ALA A 188 10.70 -1.17 -26.22
CA ALA A 188 10.26 -1.38 -27.59
C ALA A 188 11.01 -0.47 -28.58
N ALA A 189 11.19 0.81 -28.25
CA ALA A 189 11.94 1.76 -29.05
C ALA A 189 13.41 1.35 -29.19
N THR A 190 14.04 0.90 -28.10
CA THR A 190 15.43 0.44 -28.10
C THR A 190 15.59 -0.79 -28.99
N ALA A 191 14.70 -1.77 -28.87
CA ALA A 191 14.70 -2.95 -29.72
C ALA A 191 14.51 -2.60 -31.20
N PHE A 192 13.60 -1.67 -31.51
CA PHE A 192 13.35 -1.20 -32.87
C PHE A 192 14.56 -0.46 -33.46
N VAL A 193 15.17 0.45 -32.71
CA VAL A 193 16.39 1.16 -33.14
C VAL A 193 17.54 0.19 -33.32
N GLY A 194 17.73 -0.77 -32.40
CA GLY A 194 18.75 -1.81 -32.53
C GLY A 194 18.56 -2.67 -33.78
N PHE A 195 17.32 -3.03 -34.11
CA PHE A 195 16.98 -3.74 -35.34
C PHE A 195 17.30 -2.92 -36.60
N LEU A 196 16.90 -1.64 -36.63
CA LEU A 196 17.22 -0.75 -37.75
C LEU A 196 18.73 -0.50 -37.90
N HIS A 197 19.44 -0.33 -36.78
CA HIS A 197 20.89 -0.18 -36.77
C HIS A 197 21.56 -1.44 -37.34
N TYR A 198 21.12 -2.63 -36.93
CA TYR A 198 21.67 -3.89 -37.43
C TYR A 198 21.46 -4.07 -38.94
N ILE A 199 20.27 -3.71 -39.46
CA ILE A 199 19.99 -3.79 -40.90
C ILE A 199 20.73 -2.71 -41.70
N GLY A 200 20.79 -1.48 -41.17
CA GLY A 200 21.33 -0.33 -41.90
C GLY A 200 22.86 -0.25 -41.91
N ILE A 201 23.51 -0.54 -40.78
CA ILE A 201 24.97 -0.47 -40.64
C ILE A 201 25.61 -1.86 -40.86
N GLY A 202 24.86 -2.93 -40.64
CA GLY A 202 25.38 -4.29 -40.77
C GLY A 202 26.21 -4.73 -39.57
N ARG A 203 26.89 -5.86 -39.74
CA ARG A 203 27.75 -6.44 -38.70
C ARG A 203 29.08 -5.70 -38.73
N ASN A 204 29.63 -5.40 -37.56
CA ASN A 204 31.02 -4.96 -37.49
C ASN A 204 31.92 -6.17 -37.77
N THR A 205 32.52 -6.19 -38.95
CA THR A 205 33.48 -7.22 -39.38
C THR A 205 34.86 -6.60 -39.43
N VAL A 206 35.87 -7.35 -38.99
CA VAL A 206 37.27 -6.97 -39.19
C VAL A 206 37.52 -6.93 -40.70
N ASN A 207 38.07 -5.83 -41.21
CA ASN A 207 38.50 -5.77 -42.60
C ASN A 207 39.93 -6.34 -42.72
N ASP A 208 40.34 -6.71 -43.95
CA ASP A 208 41.64 -7.35 -44.15
C ASP A 208 42.82 -6.45 -43.68
N GLU A 209 42.67 -5.13 -43.74
CA GLU A 209 43.67 -4.15 -43.26
C GLU A 209 43.82 -4.15 -41.73
N GLU A 210 42.71 -4.24 -40.99
CA GLU A 210 42.69 -4.34 -39.52
C GLU A 210 43.24 -5.70 -39.05
N GLU A 211 43.01 -6.77 -39.82
CA GLU A 211 43.58 -8.08 -39.56
C GLU A 211 45.10 -8.09 -39.80
N GLU A 212 45.56 -7.46 -40.89
CA GLU A 212 46.99 -7.26 -41.16
C GLU A 212 47.68 -6.38 -40.12
N GLU A 213 47.05 -5.28 -39.68
CA GLU A 213 47.57 -4.42 -38.62
C GLU A 213 47.66 -5.17 -37.28
N ALA A 214 46.63 -5.94 -36.92
CA ALA A 214 46.64 -6.77 -35.73
C ALA A 214 47.74 -7.85 -35.78
N GLU A 215 47.95 -8.50 -36.92
CA GLU A 215 49.06 -9.44 -37.11
C GLU A 215 50.43 -8.76 -37.02
N HIS A 216 50.56 -7.56 -37.57
CA HIS A 216 51.80 -6.80 -37.54
C HIS A 216 52.14 -6.34 -36.12
N GLU A 217 51.16 -5.85 -35.34
CA GLU A 217 51.34 -5.55 -33.93
C GLU A 217 51.69 -6.80 -33.11
N ALA A 218 51.01 -7.93 -33.35
CA ALA A 218 51.30 -9.19 -32.67
C ALA A 218 52.75 -9.64 -32.90
N LYS A 219 53.23 -9.60 -34.15
CA LYS A 219 54.62 -9.90 -34.51
C LYS A 219 55.61 -8.96 -33.81
N LYS A 220 55.30 -7.66 -33.76
CA LYS A 220 56.15 -6.65 -33.11
C LYS A 220 56.28 -6.89 -31.59
N ILE A 221 55.18 -7.23 -30.93
CA ILE A 221 55.18 -7.57 -29.50
C ILE A 221 55.99 -8.84 -29.23
N GLU A 222 55.86 -9.86 -30.09
CA GLU A 222 56.63 -11.10 -29.97
C GLU A 222 58.14 -10.87 -30.17
N GLU A 223 58.53 -9.97 -31.07
CA GLU A 223 59.91 -9.54 -31.25
C GLU A 223 60.46 -8.74 -30.05
N GLU A 224 59.67 -7.84 -29.46
CA GLU A 224 60.06 -7.06 -28.27
C GLU A 224 60.17 -7.90 -26.99
N GLN A 225 59.45 -9.03 -26.90
CA GLN A 225 59.46 -9.95 -25.76
C GLN A 225 60.48 -11.10 -25.90
N ARG A 226 61.20 -11.18 -27.02
CA ARG A 226 62.23 -12.19 -27.23
C ARG A 226 63.48 -11.87 -26.39
N PRO A 227 63.90 -12.76 -25.47
CA PRO A 227 64.98 -12.52 -24.50
C PRO A 227 66.37 -12.36 -25.13
#